data_AF-W7AUM7-F1
#
_entry.id   AF-W7AUM7-F1
#
_cell.length_a   1.000
_cell.length_b   1.000
_cell.length_c   1.000
_cell.angle_alpha   90.00
_cell.angle_beta   90.00
_cell.angle_gamma   90.00
#
_symmetry.space_group_name_H-M   'P 1'
#
loop_
_entity.id
_entity.type
_entity.pdbx_description
1 polymer ?
#
loop_
_entity_poly.entity_id
_entity_poly.type
_entity_poly.pdbx_seq_one_letter_code
_entity_poly.pdbx_strand_id
1 'polypeptide(L)' 'MSYQVRTTFRFEKQLSKLDRHAGRTILKWLSKHVDGTENPQASGKALVGNYDGHWRYRIGDYRVICRIEEDQANL' A
#
# COMPACT_ATOMS: atom_id res chain seq x y z
N MET A 1 -2.51 7.11 -16.66
CA MET A 1 -2.40 5.66 -16.37
C MET A 1 -2.59 5.50 -14.88
N SER A 2 -3.38 4.52 -14.42
CA SER A 2 -3.68 4.36 -12.99
C SER A 2 -3.06 3.10 -12.42
N TYR A 3 -2.61 3.19 -11.17
CA TYR A 3 -2.11 2.05 -10.40
C TYR A 3 -3.27 1.28 -9.76
N GLN A 4 -3.09 -0.03 -9.61
CA GLN A 4 -4.04 -0.91 -8.93
C GLN A 4 -3.44 -1.44 -7.64
N VAL A 5 -4.21 -1.47 -6.55
CA VAL A 5 -3.78 -2.10 -5.30
C VAL A 5 -3.95 -3.62 -5.38
N ARG A 6 -2.88 -4.36 -5.10
CA ARG A 6 -2.90 -5.82 -4.92
C ARG A 6 -2.39 -6.20 -3.53
N THR A 7 -3.04 -7.16 -2.90
CA THR A 7 -2.67 -7.65 -1.56
C THR A 7 -1.79 -8.88 -1.64
N THR A 8 -0.90 -9.03 -0.66
CA THR A 8 -0.12 -10.26 -0.47
C THR A 8 -0.76 -11.10 0.62
N PHE A 9 -0.51 -12.41 0.61
CA PHE A 9 -0.92 -13.30 1.70
C PHE A 9 -0.41 -12.81 3.07
N ARG A 10 0.80 -12.26 3.12
CA ARG A 10 1.37 -11.68 4.35
C ARG A 10 0.55 -10.49 4.84
N PHE A 11 0.14 -9.60 3.94
CA PHE A 11 -0.72 -8.46 4.26
C PHE A 11 -2.06 -8.94 4.82
N GLU A 12 -2.73 -9.87 4.15
CA GLU A 12 -4.04 -10.40 4.58
C GLU A 12 -3.96 -11.05 5.96
N LYS A 13 -2.91 -11.85 6.21
CA LYS A 13 -2.66 -12.48 7.52
C LYS A 13 -2.35 -11.47 8.62
N GLN A 14 -1.73 -10.33 8.30
CA GLN A 14 -1.48 -9.26 9.28
C GLN A 14 -2.75 -8.45 9.53
N LEU A 15 -3.52 -8.17 8.48
CA LEU A 15 -4.78 -7.45 8.55
C LEU A 15 -5.83 -8.20 9.38
N SER A 16 -5.90 -9.53 9.24
CA SER A 16 -6.85 -10.37 9.98
C SER A 16 -6.59 -10.43 11.50
N LYS A 17 -5.40 -10.03 11.95
CA LYS A 17 -5.05 -9.92 13.37
C LYS A 17 -5.49 -8.60 13.99
N LEU A 18 -5.86 -7.61 13.17
CA LEU A 18 -6.39 -6.35 13.66
C LEU A 18 -7.87 -6.51 14.02
N ASP A 19 -8.37 -5.61 14.86
CA ASP A 19 -9.80 -5.52 15.05
C ASP A 19 -10.51 -5.08 13.74
N ARG A 20 -11.82 -5.32 13.69
CA ARG A 20 -12.63 -5.07 12.49
C ARG A 20 -12.59 -3.61 12.04
N HIS A 21 -12.52 -2.66 12.99
CA HIS A 21 -12.52 -1.24 12.66
C HIS A 21 -11.19 -0.84 12.03
N ALA A 22 -10.06 -1.20 12.66
CA ALA A 22 -8.73 -0.94 12.13
C ALA A 22 -8.53 -1.52 10.72
N GLY A 23 -8.88 -2.80 10.52
CA GLY A 23 -8.77 -3.43 9.21
C GLY A 23 -9.61 -2.73 8.13
N ARG A 24 -10.85 -2.36 8.46
CA ARG A 24 -11.73 -1.62 7.54
C ARG A 24 -11.19 -0.22 7.23
N THR A 25 -10.62 0.47 8.21
CA THR A 25 -10.03 1.80 8.03
C THR A 25 -8.84 1.74 7.05
N ILE A 26 -7.97 0.74 7.19
CA ILE A 26 -6.84 0.53 6.27
C ILE A 26 -7.32 0.28 4.85
N LEU A 27 -8.26 -0.66 4.66
CA LEU A 27 -8.76 -1.01 3.33
C LEU A 27 -9.46 0.18 2.65
N LYS A 28 -10.31 0.90 3.38
CA LYS A 28 -10.98 2.10 2.85
C LYS A 28 -9.98 3.18 2.45
N TRP A 29 -8.94 3.38 3.24
CA TRP A 29 -7.93 4.38 2.93
C TRP A 29 -7.15 4.01 1.66
N LEU A 30 -6.74 2.74 1.52
CA LEU A 30 -6.05 2.25 0.32
C LEU A 30 -6.92 2.41 -0.94
N SER A 31 -8.19 2.01 -0.86
CA SER A 31 -9.15 2.16 -1.96
C SER A 31 -9.36 3.63 -2.35
N LYS A 32 -9.35 4.56 -1.39
CA LYS A 32 -9.59 5.99 -1.66
C LYS A 32 -8.37 6.74 -2.19
N HIS A 33 -7.16 6.39 -1.74
CA HIS A 33 -5.97 7.22 -1.98
C HIS A 33 -4.91 6.57 -2.87
N VAL A 34 -4.97 5.25 -3.04
CA VAL A 34 -3.93 4.49 -3.76
C VAL A 34 -4.52 3.72 -4.94
N ASP A 35 -5.66 3.06 -4.75
CA ASP A 35 -6.28 2.33 -5.86
C ASP A 35 -6.85 3.31 -6.90
N GLY A 36 -6.49 3.12 -8.17
CA GLY A 36 -6.90 3.99 -9.27
C GLY A 36 -6.16 5.33 -9.37
N THR A 37 -5.17 5.60 -8.53
CA THR A 37 -4.40 6.86 -8.61
C THR A 37 -3.34 6.82 -9.70
N GLU A 38 -2.99 7.97 -10.27
CA GLU A 38 -1.86 8.11 -11.19
C GLU A 38 -0.54 8.32 -10.45
N ASN A 39 -0.60 8.76 -9.19
CA ASN A 39 0.58 9.04 -8.38
C ASN A 39 0.46 8.37 -7.00
N PRO A 40 0.77 7.07 -6.90
CA PRO A 40 0.68 6.34 -5.63
C PRO A 40 1.70 6.87 -4.60
N GLN A 41 2.80 7.47 -5.06
CA GLN A 41 3.85 7.98 -4.20
C GLN A 41 3.40 9.18 -3.35
N ALA A 42 2.45 9.98 -3.84
CA ALA A 42 2.01 11.25 -3.24
C ALA A 42 1.57 11.14 -1.76
N SER A 43 0.97 10.00 -1.38
CA SER A 43 0.42 9.81 -0.03
C SER A 43 1.38 9.06 0.93
N GLY A 44 2.61 8.77 0.52
CA GLY A 44 3.54 7.97 1.30
C GLY A 44 4.99 8.45 1.25
N LYS A 45 5.92 7.61 1.74
CA LYS A 45 7.36 7.87 1.68
C LYS A 45 8.11 6.61 1.28
N ALA A 46 9.15 6.77 0.46
CA ALA A 46 10.17 5.76 0.23
C ALA A 46 10.79 5.31 1.56
N LEU A 47 11.00 4.01 1.69
CA LEU A 47 11.90 3.45 2.69
C LEU A 47 13.34 3.46 2.14
N VAL A 48 14.32 3.46 3.04
CA VAL A 48 15.75 3.58 2.71
C VAL A 48 16.54 2.41 3.29
N GLY A 49 17.79 2.25 2.82
CA GLY A 49 18.69 1.19 3.30
C GLY A 49 18.23 -0.20 2.85
N ASN A 50 18.17 -1.16 3.78
CA ASN A 50 17.79 -2.55 3.49
C ASN A 50 16.35 -2.72 2.97
N TYR A 51 15.53 -1.67 3.06
CA TYR A 51 14.16 -1.65 2.57
C TYR A 51 13.98 -0.71 1.37
N ASP A 52 15.06 -0.34 0.70
CA ASP A 52 14.99 0.40 -0.55
C ASP A 52 14.07 -0.30 -1.57
N GLY A 53 13.43 0.51 -2.42
CA GLY A 53 12.38 0.04 -3.34
C GLY A 53 11.04 -0.32 -2.70
N HIS A 54 10.86 -0.06 -1.40
CA HIS A 54 9.56 -0.15 -0.73
C HIS A 54 9.00 1.23 -0.40
N TRP A 55 7.68 1.32 -0.34
CA TRP A 55 6.94 2.50 0.03
C TRP A 55 6.15 2.28 1.31
N ARG A 56 6.00 3.34 2.11
CA ARG A 56 5.22 3.30 3.35
C ARG A 56 4.12 4.36 3.34
N TYR A 57 2.88 3.91 3.54
CA TYR A 57 1.74 4.76 3.87
C TYR A 57 1.51 4.80 5.38
N ARG A 58 1.21 5.98 5.92
CA ARG A 58 0.74 6.15 7.30
C ARG A 58 -0.76 6.32 7.28
N ILE A 59 -1.49 5.43 7.95
CA ILE A 59 -2.95 5.41 8.00
C ILE A 59 -3.36 5.41 9.47
N GLY A 60 -3.62 6.60 10.02
CA GLY A 60 -3.74 6.79 11.47
C GLY A 60 -2.46 6.32 12.18
N ASP A 61 -2.62 5.34 13.08
CA ASP A 61 -1.51 4.74 13.85
C ASP A 61 -0.83 3.57 13.13
N TYR A 62 -1.37 3.13 11.99
CA TYR A 62 -0.86 1.99 11.23
C TYR A 62 0.11 2.42 10.12
N ARG A 63 1.01 1.50 9.76
CA ARG A 63 1.92 1.63 8.63
C ARG A 63 1.66 0.48 7.68
N VAL A 64 1.34 0.80 6.44
CA VAL A 64 1.24 -0.18 5.35
C VAL A 64 2.50 -0.05 4.50
N ILE A 65 3.18 -1.17 4.28
CA ILE A 65 4.37 -1.24 3.44
C ILE A 65 3.96 -1.93 2.13
N CYS A 66 4.34 -1.35 1.00
CA CYS A 66 4.08 -1.90 -0.32
C CYS A 66 5.29 -1.72 -1.23
N ARG A 67 5.24 -2.33 -2.41
CA ARG A 67 6.07 -1.96 -3.55
C ARG A 67 5.17 -1.23 -4.55
N ILE A 68 5.76 -0.31 -5.30
CA ILE A 68 5.10 0.36 -6.42
C ILE A 68 5.79 -0.20 -7.66
N GLU A 69 5.03 -0.93 -8.46
CA GLU A 69 5.52 -1.57 -9.67
C GLU A 69 4.84 -0.86 -10.84
N GLU A 70 5.64 -0.25 -11.71
CA GLU A 70 5.17 0.13 -13.04
C GLU A 70 5.01 -1.15 -13.84
N ASP A 71 3.87 -1.30 -14.51
CA ASP A 71 3.66 -2.44 -15.41
C ASP A 71 4.65 -2.29 -16.57
N GLN A 72 5.82 -2.90 -16.42
CA GLN A 72 6.73 -3.10 -17.53
C GLN A 72 6.13 -4.20 -18.37
N ALA A 73 5.19 -3.83 -19.24
CA ALA A 73 5.00 -4.54 -20.49
C ALA A 73 6.36 -4.50 -21.19
N ASN A 74 7.14 -5.57 -21.01
CA ASN A 74 8.40 -5.81 -21.69
C ASN A 74 8.23 -5.48 -23.18
N LEU A 75 8.98 -4.50 -23.67
CA LEU A 75 9.37 -4.39 -25.08
C LEU A 75 10.54 -5.33 -25.34
#